data_AF-A0AA45TXR8-F1
#
_entry.id   AF-A0AA45TXR8-F1
#
_cell.length_a   1.000
_cell.length_b   1.000
_cell.length_c   1.000
_cell.angle_alpha   90.00
_cell.angle_beta   90.00
_cell.angle_gamma   90.00
#
_symmetry.space_group_name_H-M   'P 1'
#
loop_
_entity.id
_entity.type
_entity.pdbx_description
1 polymer ?
#
loop_
_entity_poly.entity_id
_entity_poly.type
_entity_poly.pdbx_seq_one_letter_code
_entity_poly.pdbx_strand_id
1 'polypeptide(L)'
;SEEADAKTGRRKSAKAEAAAVQERIAPKKRTTDAEDADTAASAPAPQAPQEEEEAPRFLKRELPRPRGRFTRVEAQRLSFLELTRAEGKETLEAAIEATEHRYSLLRTLEHRYNGPRGEMTQVDMENVLRQHGIMETLEARERHNIETAYASQRGATGRVAWALGLSPSELQRLNHALRLEEVVEALRERFRNEVLATSHLTHRLDLLGRDKYLVDLGIQKRFADALRKELERLAKDALPDATDLHSLANVVGRKHGAPAELVTRAFERLNLTEGLRKQLSAQAQSPSN
;
A
#
# COMPACT_ATOMS: atom_id res chain seq x y z
N SER A 1 -3.44 59.03 14.76
CA SER A 1 -3.16 58.51 16.11
C SER A 1 -2.97 57.01 16.02
N GLU A 2 -1.98 56.54 16.74
CA GLU A 2 -1.44 55.17 16.77
C GLU A 2 -2.51 54.10 16.99
N GLU A 3 -2.34 52.93 16.37
CA GLU A 3 -2.17 51.71 17.16
C GLU A 3 -1.44 50.64 16.33
N ALA A 4 -0.35 50.15 16.92
CA ALA A 4 0.56 49.14 16.39
C ALA A 4 0.50 47.88 17.27
N ASP A 5 0.87 46.74 16.65
CA ASP A 5 1.31 45.47 17.27
C ASP A 5 0.25 44.66 18.07
N ALA A 6 0.21 43.33 18.14
CA ALA A 6 1.14 42.24 17.85
C ALA A 6 0.31 40.92 17.83
N LYS A 7 0.43 40.04 16.83
CA LYS A 7 1.29 38.82 16.80
C LYS A 7 0.65 37.53 17.40
N THR A 8 0.77 36.45 16.63
CA THR A 8 0.79 35.01 17.00
C THR A 8 -0.52 34.18 17.05
N GLY A 9 -1.02 33.78 15.88
CA GLY A 9 -1.88 32.58 15.73
C GLY A 9 -1.06 31.29 15.73
N ARG A 10 -0.62 30.82 16.89
CA ARG A 10 0.18 29.59 17.06
C ARG A 10 -0.73 28.36 17.15
N ARG A 11 -0.51 27.42 16.22
CA ARG A 11 -1.03 26.05 16.13
C ARG A 11 -1.29 25.42 17.52
N LYS A 12 -2.56 25.19 17.88
CA LYS A 12 -2.92 24.26 18.98
C LYS A 12 -2.85 22.84 18.43
N SER A 13 -1.93 22.08 18.99
CA SER A 13 -1.53 20.74 18.59
C SER A 13 -2.54 19.69 19.06
N ALA A 14 -2.81 18.70 18.19
CA ALA A 14 -3.64 17.51 18.39
C ALA A 14 -3.19 16.59 19.56
N LYS A 15 -2.19 17.01 20.35
CA LYS A 15 -1.69 16.30 21.52
C LYS A 15 -2.50 16.63 22.80
N ALA A 16 -3.18 17.77 22.83
CA ALA A 16 -4.02 18.17 23.97
C ALA A 16 -5.38 17.43 23.99
N GLU A 17 -5.90 17.06 22.82
CA GLU A 17 -7.19 16.37 22.70
C GLU A 17 -7.09 14.86 22.97
N ALA A 18 -5.94 14.25 22.66
CA ALA A 18 -5.65 12.85 22.98
C ALA A 18 -5.45 12.58 24.49
N ALA A 19 -5.00 13.59 25.26
CA ALA A 19 -4.86 13.48 26.71
C ALA A 19 -6.23 13.47 27.43
N ALA A 20 -7.21 14.24 26.93
CA ALA A 20 -8.54 14.34 27.53
C ALA A 20 -9.43 13.10 27.33
N VAL A 21 -9.15 12.29 26.30
CA VAL A 21 -9.90 11.04 26.02
C VAL A 21 -9.32 9.86 26.80
N GLN A 22 -8.00 9.85 27.09
CA GLN A 22 -7.37 8.80 27.90
C GLN A 22 -7.72 8.89 29.40
N GLU A 23 -8.03 10.09 29.93
CA GLU A 23 -8.49 10.24 31.32
C GLU A 23 -9.93 9.76 31.56
N ARG A 24 -10.76 9.64 30.52
CA ARG A 24 -12.18 9.26 30.65
C ARG A 24 -12.44 7.74 30.67
N ILE A 25 -11.45 6.91 30.36
CA ILE A 25 -11.61 5.43 30.26
C ILE A 25 -10.62 4.70 31.20
N ALA A 26 -10.18 5.35 32.28
CA ALA A 26 -9.35 4.72 33.30
C ALA A 26 -10.18 4.41 34.57
N PRO A 27 -10.23 3.14 35.03
CA PRO A 27 -10.88 2.81 36.29
C PRO A 27 -10.05 3.34 37.47
N LYS A 28 -10.67 4.17 38.32
CA LYS A 28 -10.07 4.80 39.51
C LYS A 28 -9.48 3.76 40.46
N LYS A 29 -8.14 3.75 40.57
CA LYS A 29 -7.41 3.09 41.67
C LYS A 29 -7.61 3.92 42.95
N ARG A 30 -8.04 3.26 44.03
CA ARG A 30 -7.98 3.78 45.41
C ARG A 30 -6.51 4.06 45.76
N THR A 31 -6.18 5.30 46.07
CA THR A 31 -4.96 5.67 46.79
C THR A 31 -5.25 5.58 48.28
N THR A 32 -4.52 4.72 48.96
CA THR A 32 -4.27 4.78 50.40
C THR A 32 -3.18 5.82 50.61
N ASP A 33 -3.51 6.88 51.36
CA ASP A 33 -2.52 7.85 51.81
C ASP A 33 -1.52 7.18 52.76
N ALA A 34 -0.25 7.49 52.55
CA ALA A 34 0.87 7.18 53.41
C ALA A 34 1.18 8.42 54.29
N GLU A 35 2.23 8.28 55.11
CA GLU A 35 2.92 9.25 55.98
C GLU A 35 2.53 9.11 57.46
N ASP A 36 3.44 8.92 58.42
CA ASP A 36 4.90 9.07 58.36
C ASP A 36 5.63 8.45 59.57
N ALA A 37 6.90 8.09 59.33
CA ALA A 37 8.09 8.14 60.20
C ALA A 37 8.08 7.33 61.54
N ASP A 38 9.17 6.80 62.10
CA ASP A 38 10.60 6.95 61.90
C ASP A 38 11.36 5.85 62.69
N THR A 39 12.63 5.60 62.32
CA THR A 39 13.75 5.07 63.14
C THR A 39 13.81 3.61 63.68
N ALA A 40 14.73 2.85 63.04
CA ALA A 40 15.93 2.18 63.59
C ALA A 40 15.88 1.14 64.76
N ALA A 41 16.20 -0.10 64.38
CA ALA A 41 17.21 -1.02 64.97
C ALA A 41 17.04 -1.65 66.38
N SER A 42 16.78 -2.98 66.42
CA SER A 42 17.67 -4.06 66.92
C SER A 42 16.94 -5.26 67.55
N ALA A 43 17.45 -6.46 67.26
CA ALA A 43 17.04 -7.84 67.60
C ALA A 43 17.02 -8.16 69.13
N PRO A 44 16.63 -9.37 69.66
CA PRO A 44 16.60 -10.71 69.02
C PRO A 44 15.43 -11.67 69.35
N ALA A 45 15.39 -12.79 68.63
CA ALA A 45 14.52 -13.96 68.85
C ALA A 45 14.80 -14.68 70.19
N PRO A 46 13.89 -15.54 70.72
CA PRO A 46 13.96 -16.96 70.32
C PRO A 46 12.66 -17.83 70.45
N GLN A 47 12.77 -19.04 69.89
CA GLN A 47 12.13 -20.34 70.26
C GLN A 47 10.75 -20.76 69.67
N ALA A 48 10.82 -21.83 68.87
CA ALA A 48 9.74 -22.77 68.52
C ALA A 48 9.44 -23.75 69.68
N PRO A 49 8.30 -24.47 69.68
CA PRO A 49 8.22 -25.80 69.06
C PRO A 49 6.92 -26.01 68.24
N GLN A 50 6.96 -26.54 67.01
CA GLN A 50 6.85 -27.96 66.66
C GLN A 50 5.64 -28.68 67.25
N GLU A 51 4.58 -28.84 66.45
CA GLU A 51 3.71 -30.02 66.47
C GLU A 51 3.28 -30.35 65.03
N GLU A 52 3.45 -31.62 64.69
CA GLU A 52 3.27 -32.22 63.38
C GLU A 52 1.78 -32.52 63.15
N GLU A 53 1.23 -32.07 62.01
CA GLU A 53 0.05 -32.72 61.41
C GLU A 53 0.37 -33.05 59.94
N GLU A 54 0.39 -34.35 59.66
CA GLU A 54 0.48 -34.94 58.33
C GLU A 54 -0.71 -34.53 57.46
N ALA A 55 -0.50 -33.54 56.57
CA ALA A 55 -1.38 -33.33 55.43
C ALA A 55 -0.88 -34.16 54.23
N PRO A 56 -1.75 -34.86 53.49
CA PRO A 56 -1.34 -35.72 52.39
C PRO A 56 -0.68 -34.87 51.29
N ARG A 57 0.57 -35.22 50.96
CA ARG A 57 1.33 -34.58 49.88
C ARG A 57 0.70 -34.94 48.53
N PHE A 58 -0.33 -34.19 48.12
CA PHE A 58 -0.69 -34.10 46.72
C PHE A 58 0.56 -33.62 45.97
N LEU A 59 1.12 -34.50 45.13
CA LEU A 59 2.16 -34.15 44.17
C LEU A 59 1.62 -32.96 43.35
N LYS A 60 2.07 -31.75 43.70
CA LYS A 60 1.80 -30.52 42.96
C LYS A 60 2.49 -30.65 41.62
N ARG A 61 1.82 -31.34 40.70
CA ARG A 61 2.16 -31.35 39.29
C ARG A 61 2.00 -29.90 38.85
N GLU A 62 3.11 -29.22 38.59
CA GLU A 62 3.11 -27.83 38.12
C GLU A 62 2.46 -27.78 36.75
N LEU A 63 1.13 -27.65 36.75
CA LEU A 63 0.37 -27.35 35.55
C LEU A 63 0.75 -25.93 35.12
N PRO A 64 1.02 -25.69 33.83
CA PRO A 64 1.25 -24.35 33.31
C PRO A 64 0.12 -23.43 33.77
N ARG A 65 0.48 -22.25 34.31
CA ARG A 65 -0.51 -21.30 34.84
C ARG A 65 -1.60 -21.05 33.79
N PRO A 66 -2.90 -21.08 34.19
CA PRO A 66 -4.00 -20.89 33.25
C PRO A 66 -3.84 -19.53 32.56
N ARG A 67 -3.68 -19.56 31.23
CA ARG A 67 -3.48 -18.38 30.40
C ARG A 67 -4.79 -17.60 30.27
N GLY A 68 -4.72 -16.26 30.27
CA GLY A 68 -5.89 -15.38 30.29
C GLY A 68 -6.79 -15.52 29.06
N ARG A 69 -8.04 -15.03 29.16
CA ARG A 69 -9.08 -15.08 28.10
C ARG A 69 -8.71 -14.39 26.76
N PHE A 70 -7.57 -13.72 26.68
CA PHE A 70 -7.09 -13.00 25.50
C PHE A 70 -5.81 -13.59 24.88
N THR A 71 -5.27 -14.68 25.43
CA THR A 71 -4.13 -15.38 24.83
C THR A 71 -4.64 -16.22 23.66
N ARG A 72 -4.50 -15.71 22.43
CA ARG A 72 -4.69 -16.52 21.22
C ARG A 72 -3.56 -17.55 21.19
N VAL A 73 -3.90 -18.81 21.44
CA VAL A 73 -2.96 -19.92 21.24
C VAL A 73 -2.89 -20.13 19.74
N GLU A 74 -1.74 -19.84 19.13
CA GLU A 74 -1.51 -20.23 17.74
C GLU A 74 -1.63 -21.75 17.63
N ALA A 75 -2.36 -22.22 16.62
CA ALA A 75 -2.51 -23.63 16.36
C ALA A 75 -1.13 -24.27 16.17
N GLN A 76 -0.94 -25.47 16.71
CA GLN A 76 0.31 -26.19 16.55
C GLN A 76 0.54 -26.49 15.06
N ARG A 77 1.64 -25.97 14.52
CA ARG A 77 2.04 -26.21 13.13
C ARG A 77 2.50 -27.66 12.96
N LEU A 78 2.09 -28.25 11.85
CA LEU A 78 2.42 -29.61 11.43
C LEU A 78 3.87 -29.70 10.97
N SER A 79 4.40 -30.93 10.83
CA SER A 79 5.78 -31.12 10.36
C SER A 79 5.87 -31.00 8.84
N PHE A 80 6.94 -30.39 8.34
CA PHE A 80 7.33 -30.39 6.92
C PHE A 80 7.25 -31.78 6.27
N LEU A 81 7.60 -32.82 7.03
CA LEU A 81 7.64 -34.19 6.52
C LEU A 81 6.28 -34.68 6.04
N GLU A 82 5.17 -34.12 6.54
CA GLU A 82 3.83 -34.47 6.05
C GLU A 82 3.63 -34.05 4.58
N LEU A 83 4.17 -32.90 4.18
CA LEU A 83 4.10 -32.42 2.81
C LEU A 83 4.93 -33.28 1.85
N THR A 84 5.97 -33.97 2.34
CA THR A 84 6.82 -34.85 1.51
C THR A 84 6.19 -36.22 1.24
N ARG A 85 5.14 -36.61 1.97
CA ARG A 85 4.44 -37.88 1.77
C ARG A 85 3.53 -37.84 0.55
N ALA A 86 3.08 -39.00 0.07
CA ALA A 86 2.18 -39.10 -1.09
C ALA A 86 0.89 -38.27 -0.94
N GLU A 87 0.28 -38.28 0.25
CA GLU A 87 -0.91 -37.47 0.59
C GLU A 87 -0.64 -35.95 0.57
N GLY A 88 0.64 -35.56 0.70
CA GLY A 88 1.07 -34.17 0.64
C GLY A 88 0.86 -33.55 -0.74
N LYS A 89 0.90 -34.37 -1.82
CA LYS A 89 0.69 -33.90 -3.19
C LYS A 89 -0.69 -33.26 -3.37
N GLU A 90 -1.76 -33.97 -3.01
CA GLU A 90 -3.14 -33.48 -3.12
C GLU A 90 -3.35 -32.21 -2.28
N THR A 91 -2.74 -32.15 -1.10
CA THR A 91 -2.78 -30.97 -0.23
C THR A 91 -2.12 -29.75 -0.88
N LEU A 92 -0.97 -29.96 -1.55
CA LEU A 92 -0.23 -28.91 -2.25
C LEU A 92 -0.95 -28.46 -3.52
N GLU A 93 -1.52 -29.37 -4.29
CA GLU A 93 -2.32 -29.05 -5.47
C GLU A 93 -3.53 -28.18 -5.11
N ALA A 94 -4.28 -28.56 -4.08
CA ALA A 94 -5.39 -27.74 -3.57
C ALA A 94 -4.91 -26.36 -3.08
N ALA A 95 -3.73 -26.28 -2.45
CA ALA A 95 -3.17 -25.00 -2.03
C ALA A 95 -2.71 -24.13 -3.21
N ILE A 96 -2.17 -24.72 -4.28
CA ILE A 96 -1.83 -24.02 -5.52
C ILE A 96 -3.10 -23.46 -6.16
N GLU A 97 -4.19 -24.23 -6.20
CA GLU A 97 -5.47 -23.77 -6.75
C GLU A 97 -6.09 -22.61 -5.96
N ALA A 98 -5.85 -22.56 -4.65
CA ALA A 98 -6.35 -21.50 -3.77
C ALA A 98 -5.47 -20.24 -3.75
N THR A 99 -4.28 -20.27 -4.37
CA THR A 99 -3.32 -19.17 -4.29
C THR A 99 -2.95 -18.59 -5.66
N GLU A 100 -2.53 -17.34 -5.65
CA GLU A 100 -2.18 -16.61 -6.88
C GLU A 100 -0.74 -16.86 -7.33
N HIS A 101 0.17 -17.04 -6.38
CA HIS A 101 1.61 -17.17 -6.63
C HIS A 101 2.36 -17.78 -5.44
N ARG A 102 3.63 -18.16 -5.65
CA ARG A 102 4.51 -18.84 -4.68
C ARG A 102 4.67 -18.11 -3.36
N TYR A 103 4.72 -16.77 -3.35
CA TYR A 103 4.80 -16.01 -2.09
C TYR A 103 3.51 -16.08 -1.25
N SER A 104 2.35 -16.30 -1.88
CA SER A 104 1.07 -16.49 -1.18
C SER A 104 0.93 -17.94 -0.73
N LEU A 105 1.37 -18.89 -1.57
CA LEU A 105 1.50 -20.30 -1.22
C LEU A 105 2.41 -20.49 0.00
N LEU A 106 3.61 -19.92 -0.01
CA LEU A 106 4.55 -19.99 1.10
C LEU A 106 3.93 -19.47 2.39
N ARG A 107 3.34 -18.27 2.36
CA ARG A 107 2.64 -17.72 3.53
C ARG A 107 1.55 -18.67 4.01
N THR A 108 0.75 -19.23 3.12
CA THR A 108 -0.31 -20.19 3.47
C THR A 108 0.24 -21.45 4.13
N LEU A 109 1.36 -21.97 3.63
CA LEU A 109 2.02 -23.16 4.17
C LEU A 109 2.75 -22.87 5.50
N GLU A 110 3.41 -21.73 5.65
CA GLU A 110 4.09 -21.29 6.89
C GLU A 110 3.12 -21.21 8.08
N HIS A 111 1.85 -20.86 7.84
CA HIS A 111 0.84 -20.83 8.89
C HIS A 111 0.45 -22.22 9.38
N ARG A 112 0.63 -23.26 8.55
CA ARG A 112 0.18 -24.63 8.83
C ARG A 112 1.31 -25.59 9.15
N TYR A 113 2.51 -25.35 8.63
CA TYR A 113 3.64 -26.27 8.66
C TYR A 113 4.91 -25.55 9.13
N ASN A 114 5.71 -26.25 9.92
CA ASN A 114 7.09 -25.88 10.18
C ASN A 114 7.98 -26.43 9.06
N GLY A 115 9.07 -25.73 8.74
CA GLY A 115 10.13 -26.22 7.87
C GLY A 115 11.05 -27.23 8.57
N PRO A 116 11.99 -27.84 7.83
CA PRO A 116 12.89 -28.86 8.37
C PRO A 116 13.83 -28.35 9.45
N ARG A 117 14.12 -27.05 9.49
CA ARG A 117 15.02 -26.39 10.45
C ARG A 117 14.36 -25.25 11.24
N GLY A 118 13.03 -25.23 11.30
CA GLY A 118 12.28 -24.14 11.96
C GLY A 118 11.16 -23.64 11.07
N GLU A 119 11.25 -22.39 10.62
CA GLU A 119 10.27 -21.81 9.71
C GLU A 119 10.40 -22.42 8.31
N MET A 120 9.27 -22.59 7.62
CA MET A 120 9.25 -23.05 6.24
C MET A 120 9.88 -21.97 5.36
N THR A 121 10.87 -22.31 4.55
CA THR A 121 11.46 -21.36 3.60
C THR A 121 10.90 -21.56 2.19
N GLN A 122 11.08 -20.57 1.33
CA GLN A 122 10.73 -20.70 -0.10
C GLN A 122 11.44 -21.89 -0.75
N VAL A 123 12.71 -22.13 -0.41
CA VAL A 123 13.50 -23.23 -0.96
C VAL A 123 12.92 -24.58 -0.54
N ASP A 124 12.49 -24.71 0.72
CA ASP A 124 11.87 -25.94 1.22
C ASP A 124 10.59 -26.24 0.46
N MET A 125 9.70 -25.24 0.32
CA MET A 125 8.47 -25.36 -0.46
C MET A 125 8.76 -25.77 -1.91
N GLU A 126 9.65 -25.07 -2.60
CA GLU A 126 9.99 -25.36 -4.00
C GLU A 126 10.58 -26.76 -4.17
N ASN A 127 11.38 -27.24 -3.20
CA ASN A 127 11.92 -28.59 -3.23
C ASN A 127 10.81 -29.66 -3.12
N VAL A 128 9.82 -29.47 -2.24
CA VAL A 128 8.69 -30.41 -2.14
C VAL A 128 7.83 -30.40 -3.39
N LEU A 129 7.57 -29.21 -3.95
CA LEU A 129 6.83 -29.10 -5.22
C LEU A 129 7.54 -29.83 -6.37
N ARG A 130 8.88 -29.75 -6.43
CA ARG A 130 9.69 -30.50 -7.41
C ARG A 130 9.66 -32.00 -7.14
N GLN A 131 9.74 -32.43 -5.89
CA GLN A 131 9.66 -33.86 -5.51
C GLN A 131 8.33 -34.50 -5.96
N HIS A 132 7.22 -33.76 -5.87
CA HIS A 132 5.91 -34.21 -6.34
C HIS A 132 5.64 -33.99 -7.83
N GLY A 133 6.54 -33.31 -8.54
CA GLY A 133 6.40 -33.00 -9.96
C GLY A 133 5.32 -31.97 -10.28
N ILE A 134 4.99 -31.08 -9.34
CA ILE A 134 3.90 -30.08 -9.47
C ILE A 134 4.39 -28.63 -9.54
N MET A 135 5.71 -28.43 -9.59
CA MET A 135 6.31 -27.09 -9.73
C MET A 135 5.86 -26.39 -11.02
N GLU A 136 5.80 -27.13 -12.14
CA GLU A 136 5.39 -26.59 -13.44
C GLU A 136 3.94 -26.11 -13.44
N THR A 137 3.05 -26.81 -12.70
CA THR A 137 1.66 -26.40 -12.50
C THR A 137 1.57 -25.05 -11.79
N LEU A 138 2.37 -24.86 -10.73
CA LEU A 138 2.46 -23.58 -10.04
C LEU A 138 2.97 -22.47 -10.98
N GLU A 139 4.06 -22.72 -11.71
CA GLU A 139 4.67 -21.73 -12.62
C GLU A 139 3.72 -21.32 -13.77
N ALA A 140 2.99 -22.28 -14.34
CA ALA A 140 2.01 -22.02 -15.39
C ALA A 140 0.86 -21.13 -14.87
N ARG A 141 0.37 -21.42 -13.66
CA ARG A 141 -0.65 -20.60 -13.00
C ARG A 141 -0.14 -19.20 -12.66
N GLU A 142 1.07 -19.10 -12.10
CA GLU A 142 1.70 -17.81 -11.81
C GLU A 142 1.84 -16.94 -13.07
N ARG A 143 2.30 -17.53 -14.18
CA ARG A 143 2.41 -16.84 -15.46
C ARG A 143 1.06 -16.30 -15.91
N HIS A 144 0.02 -17.13 -15.88
CA HIS A 144 -1.33 -16.73 -16.27
C HIS A 144 -1.86 -15.58 -15.38
N ASN A 145 -1.66 -15.68 -14.07
CA ASN A 145 -2.13 -14.68 -13.11
C ASN A 145 -1.40 -13.34 -13.30
N ILE A 146 -0.08 -13.37 -13.55
CA ILE A 146 0.72 -12.16 -13.81
C ILE A 146 0.26 -11.50 -15.11
N GLU A 147 0.13 -12.25 -16.20
CA GLU A 147 -0.34 -11.72 -17.49
C GLU A 147 -1.75 -11.10 -17.36
N THR A 148 -2.66 -11.81 -16.69
CA THR A 148 -4.01 -11.34 -16.42
C THR A 148 -4.02 -10.07 -15.56
N ALA A 149 -3.17 -10.00 -14.54
CA ALA A 149 -3.04 -8.81 -13.71
C ALA A 149 -2.49 -7.61 -14.50
N TYR A 150 -1.47 -7.82 -15.35
CA TYR A 150 -0.94 -6.77 -16.22
C TYR A 150 -1.97 -6.27 -17.23
N ALA A 151 -2.77 -7.17 -17.81
CA ALA A 151 -3.86 -6.80 -18.69
C ALA A 151 -4.94 -5.99 -17.94
N SER A 152 -5.37 -6.46 -16.77
CA SER A 152 -6.42 -5.83 -15.95
C SER A 152 -5.99 -4.45 -15.44
N GLN A 153 -4.73 -4.29 -15.05
CA GLN A 153 -4.16 -3.03 -14.55
C GLN A 153 -3.53 -2.16 -15.64
N ARG A 154 -3.75 -2.52 -16.92
CA ARG A 154 -3.32 -1.75 -18.09
C ARG A 154 -1.83 -1.37 -18.05
N GLY A 155 -0.98 -2.33 -17.70
CA GLY A 155 0.49 -2.17 -17.72
C GLY A 155 1.12 -1.48 -16.50
N ALA A 156 0.35 -1.02 -15.51
CA ALA A 156 0.90 -0.33 -14.35
C ALA A 156 1.49 -1.29 -13.31
N THR A 157 2.81 -1.48 -13.35
CA THR A 157 3.55 -2.41 -12.49
C THR A 157 3.27 -2.21 -11.00
N GLY A 158 3.18 -0.97 -10.52
CA GLY A 158 2.87 -0.70 -9.10
C GLY A 158 1.48 -1.19 -8.69
N ARG A 159 0.48 -1.01 -9.57
CA ARG A 159 -0.88 -1.52 -9.35
C ARG A 159 -0.97 -3.04 -9.48
N VAL A 160 -0.20 -3.63 -10.38
CA VAL A 160 -0.08 -5.09 -10.52
C VAL A 160 0.46 -5.71 -9.24
N ALA A 161 1.57 -5.17 -8.71
CA ALA A 161 2.15 -5.64 -7.47
C ALA A 161 1.14 -5.55 -6.32
N TRP A 162 0.44 -4.42 -6.19
CA TRP A 162 -0.59 -4.23 -5.17
C TRP A 162 -1.77 -5.20 -5.32
N ALA A 163 -2.27 -5.40 -6.55
CA ALA A 163 -3.39 -6.30 -6.82
C ALA A 163 -3.06 -7.77 -6.49
N LEU A 164 -1.82 -8.18 -6.70
CA LEU A 164 -1.33 -9.52 -6.33
C LEU A 164 -0.88 -9.61 -4.87
N GLY A 165 -0.87 -8.52 -4.10
CA GLY A 165 -0.37 -8.54 -2.71
C GLY A 165 1.14 -8.83 -2.62
N LEU A 166 1.89 -8.34 -3.60
CA LEU A 166 3.35 -8.42 -3.72
C LEU A 166 4.00 -7.06 -3.47
N SER A 167 5.19 -7.07 -2.89
CA SER A 167 6.08 -5.91 -2.93
C SER A 167 6.65 -5.71 -4.34
N PRO A 168 7.09 -4.50 -4.71
CA PRO A 168 7.71 -4.25 -6.02
C PRO A 168 8.90 -5.16 -6.31
N SER A 169 9.71 -5.46 -5.28
CA SER A 169 10.87 -6.33 -5.40
C SER A 169 10.50 -7.80 -5.61
N GLU A 170 9.40 -8.27 -5.00
CA GLU A 170 8.91 -9.63 -5.20
C GLU A 170 8.34 -9.81 -6.60
N LEU A 171 7.58 -8.84 -7.11
CA LEU A 171 7.08 -8.88 -8.48
C LEU A 171 8.23 -8.92 -9.50
N GLN A 172 9.30 -8.13 -9.28
CA GLN A 172 10.50 -8.17 -10.12
C GLN A 172 11.18 -9.54 -10.09
N ARG A 173 11.39 -10.11 -8.90
CA ARG A 173 11.96 -11.46 -8.75
C ARG A 173 11.10 -12.52 -9.41
N LEU A 174 9.77 -12.41 -9.29
CA LEU A 174 8.84 -13.37 -9.87
C LEU A 174 8.83 -13.31 -11.41
N ASN A 175 8.81 -12.10 -11.99
CA ASN A 175 8.93 -11.93 -13.44
C ASN A 175 10.24 -12.54 -13.96
N HIS A 176 11.35 -12.33 -13.25
CA HIS A 176 12.65 -12.90 -13.62
C HIS A 176 12.70 -14.42 -13.47
N ALA A 177 12.17 -14.96 -12.37
CA ALA A 177 12.12 -16.40 -12.15
C ALA A 177 11.30 -17.12 -13.25
N LEU A 178 10.22 -16.50 -13.71
CA LEU A 178 9.33 -17.06 -14.73
C LEU A 178 9.70 -16.67 -16.17
N ARG A 179 10.76 -15.86 -16.35
CA ARG A 179 11.24 -15.34 -17.64
C ARG A 179 10.16 -14.58 -18.43
N LEU A 180 9.43 -13.70 -17.73
CA LEU A 180 8.30 -12.95 -18.28
C LEU A 180 8.64 -11.51 -18.65
N GLU A 181 9.90 -11.09 -18.56
CA GLU A 181 10.29 -9.70 -18.80
C GLU A 181 9.88 -9.21 -20.19
N GLU A 182 10.13 -9.99 -21.24
CA GLU A 182 9.76 -9.64 -22.61
C GLU A 182 8.24 -9.58 -22.80
N VAL A 183 7.51 -10.55 -22.25
CA VAL A 183 6.04 -10.63 -22.33
C VAL A 183 5.39 -9.45 -21.61
N VAL A 184 5.85 -9.18 -20.40
CA VAL A 184 5.39 -8.04 -19.59
C VAL A 184 5.69 -6.73 -20.28
N GLU A 185 6.89 -6.56 -20.83
CA GLU A 185 7.26 -5.32 -21.51
C GLU A 185 6.48 -5.12 -22.80
N ALA A 186 6.20 -6.18 -23.56
CA ALA A 186 5.33 -6.13 -24.73
C ALA A 186 3.89 -5.72 -24.36
N LEU A 187 3.33 -6.26 -23.27
CA LEU A 187 2.03 -5.85 -22.75
C LEU A 187 2.04 -4.37 -22.34
N ARG A 188 3.09 -3.93 -21.62
CA ARG A 188 3.24 -2.53 -21.22
C ARG A 188 3.37 -1.61 -22.42
N GLU A 189 4.16 -1.97 -23.43
CA GLU A 189 4.33 -1.19 -24.66
C GLU A 189 3.00 -1.03 -25.40
N ARG A 190 2.18 -2.08 -25.49
CA ARG A 190 0.83 -1.99 -26.04
C ARG A 190 -0.01 -0.93 -25.32
N PHE A 191 -0.02 -0.94 -23.99
CA PHE A 191 -0.79 0.05 -23.21
C PHE A 191 -0.19 1.46 -23.27
N ARG A 192 1.15 1.59 -23.36
CA ARG A 192 1.80 2.88 -23.61
C ARG A 192 1.33 3.49 -24.91
N ASN A 193 1.31 2.70 -25.98
CA ASN A 193 0.86 3.13 -27.29
C ASN A 193 -0.64 3.47 -27.30
N GLU A 194 -1.48 2.69 -26.63
CA GLU A 194 -2.90 2.98 -26.49
C GLU A 194 -3.16 4.31 -25.76
N VAL A 195 -2.44 4.57 -24.68
CA VAL A 195 -2.54 5.84 -23.94
C VAL A 195 -2.10 7.02 -24.79
N LEU A 196 -1.00 6.89 -25.54
CA LEU A 196 -0.50 7.96 -26.40
C LEU A 196 -1.40 8.21 -27.64
N ALA A 197 -2.03 7.15 -28.16
CA ALA A 197 -2.93 7.21 -29.32
C ALA A 197 -4.34 7.71 -28.99
N THR A 198 -4.69 7.88 -27.71
CA THR A 198 -6.00 8.39 -27.31
C THR A 198 -6.22 9.79 -27.90
N SER A 199 -7.25 9.95 -28.74
CA SER A 199 -7.59 11.22 -29.42
C SER A 199 -8.56 12.10 -28.64
N HIS A 200 -9.34 11.52 -27.72
CA HIS A 200 -10.34 12.26 -26.95
C HIS A 200 -9.69 13.11 -25.86
N LEU A 201 -9.86 14.44 -25.97
CA LEU A 201 -9.25 15.41 -25.06
C LEU A 201 -9.61 15.14 -23.59
N THR A 202 -10.89 14.93 -23.27
CA THR A 202 -11.35 14.67 -21.89
C THR A 202 -10.60 13.51 -21.24
N HIS A 203 -10.46 12.40 -21.96
CA HIS A 203 -9.74 11.23 -21.45
C HIS A 203 -8.24 11.53 -21.24
N ARG A 204 -7.62 12.29 -22.14
CA ARG A 204 -6.21 12.71 -21.96
C ARG A 204 -6.05 13.62 -20.74
N LEU A 205 -6.98 14.54 -20.50
CA LEU A 205 -6.97 15.41 -19.32
C LEU A 205 -7.18 14.62 -18.02
N ASP A 206 -8.07 13.63 -18.01
CA ASP A 206 -8.25 12.73 -16.87
C ASP A 206 -6.98 11.91 -16.57
N LEU A 207 -6.31 11.43 -17.62
CA LEU A 207 -5.04 10.71 -17.50
C LEU A 207 -3.92 11.61 -16.96
N LEU A 208 -3.89 12.89 -17.34
CA LEU A 208 -2.95 13.86 -16.76
C LEU A 208 -3.12 14.01 -15.23
N GLY A 209 -4.33 13.82 -14.72
CA GLY A 209 -4.61 13.75 -13.28
C GLY A 209 -4.06 12.49 -12.61
N ARG A 210 -3.90 11.39 -13.36
CA ARG A 210 -3.41 10.09 -12.88
C ARG A 210 -1.89 9.98 -12.99
N ASP A 211 -1.18 10.93 -12.38
CA ASP A 211 0.27 11.07 -12.52
C ASP A 211 1.05 9.78 -12.19
N LYS A 212 0.72 9.15 -11.06
CA LYS A 212 1.33 7.88 -10.63
C LYS A 212 1.22 6.78 -11.69
N TYR A 213 0.10 6.70 -12.41
CA TYR A 213 -0.10 5.71 -13.47
C TYR A 213 0.82 5.98 -14.67
N LEU A 214 0.96 7.24 -15.07
CA LEU A 214 1.84 7.63 -16.18
C LEU A 214 3.33 7.45 -15.84
N VAL A 215 3.69 7.66 -14.56
CA VAL A 215 5.02 7.35 -14.01
C VAL A 215 5.28 5.85 -14.05
N ASP A 216 4.35 5.04 -13.54
CA ASP A 216 4.47 3.57 -13.54
C ASP A 216 4.61 2.98 -14.96
N LEU A 217 3.95 3.60 -15.95
CA LEU A 217 4.11 3.23 -17.36
C LEU A 217 5.40 3.76 -17.99
N GLY A 218 6.08 4.74 -17.39
CA GLY A 218 7.29 5.36 -17.96
C GLY A 218 7.02 6.29 -19.15
N ILE A 219 5.81 6.84 -19.27
CA ILE A 219 5.41 7.73 -20.38
C ILE A 219 5.04 9.14 -19.94
N GLN A 220 5.07 9.44 -18.63
CA GLN A 220 4.68 10.75 -18.08
C GLN A 220 5.20 11.94 -18.88
N LYS A 221 6.51 12.02 -19.14
CA LYS A 221 7.12 13.11 -19.90
C LYS A 221 6.61 13.17 -21.33
N ARG A 222 6.63 12.04 -22.05
CA ARG A 222 6.17 11.94 -23.46
C ARG A 222 4.70 12.34 -23.59
N PHE A 223 3.86 11.88 -22.66
CA PHE A 223 2.44 12.19 -22.61
C PHE A 223 2.21 13.68 -22.32
N ALA A 224 2.88 14.24 -21.30
CA ALA A 224 2.76 15.64 -20.94
C ALA A 224 3.21 16.58 -22.07
N ASP A 225 4.31 16.26 -22.75
CA ASP A 225 4.82 17.04 -23.88
C ASP A 225 3.88 16.99 -25.10
N ALA A 226 3.31 15.82 -25.39
CA ALA A 226 2.32 15.67 -26.46
C ALA A 226 1.03 16.44 -26.16
N LEU A 227 0.52 16.33 -24.94
CA LEU A 227 -0.69 17.04 -24.50
C LEU A 227 -0.45 18.55 -24.41
N ARG A 228 0.74 19.00 -24.02
CA ARG A 228 1.13 20.42 -24.03
C ARG A 228 1.02 21.01 -25.43
N LYS A 229 1.66 20.38 -26.42
CA LYS A 229 1.64 20.84 -27.83
C LYS A 229 0.21 20.87 -28.40
N GLU A 230 -0.58 19.86 -28.07
CA GLU A 230 -1.98 19.80 -28.46
C GLU A 230 -2.78 20.94 -27.84
N LEU A 231 -2.70 21.14 -26.52
CA LEU A 231 -3.39 22.22 -25.82
C LEU A 231 -2.97 23.61 -26.30
N GLU A 232 -1.68 23.82 -26.60
CA GLU A 232 -1.21 25.06 -27.21
C GLU A 232 -1.84 25.31 -28.59
N ARG A 233 -1.98 24.26 -29.42
CA ARG A 233 -2.67 24.36 -30.71
C ARG A 233 -4.16 24.68 -30.52
N LEU A 234 -4.84 23.93 -29.66
CA LEU A 234 -6.26 24.15 -29.39
C LEU A 234 -6.53 25.55 -28.79
N ALA A 235 -5.65 26.01 -27.92
CA ALA A 235 -5.71 27.35 -27.35
C ALA A 235 -5.55 28.42 -28.45
N LYS A 236 -4.57 28.27 -29.35
CA LYS A 236 -4.40 29.20 -30.48
C LYS A 236 -5.64 29.28 -31.37
N ASP A 237 -6.26 28.15 -31.69
CA ASP A 237 -7.48 28.07 -32.49
C ASP A 237 -8.70 28.69 -31.75
N ALA A 238 -8.64 28.82 -30.42
CA ALA A 238 -9.67 29.39 -29.56
C ALA A 238 -9.39 30.83 -29.08
N LEU A 239 -8.16 31.35 -29.28
CA LEU A 239 -7.77 32.71 -28.88
C LEU A 239 -8.72 33.79 -29.40
N PRO A 240 -9.16 33.79 -30.69
CA PRO A 240 -10.06 34.82 -31.23
C PRO A 240 -11.35 35.02 -30.43
N ASP A 241 -11.86 33.94 -29.83
CA ASP A 241 -13.17 33.91 -29.16
C ASP A 241 -13.07 34.10 -27.63
N ALA A 242 -11.87 34.34 -27.10
CA ALA A 242 -11.60 34.37 -25.66
C ALA A 242 -11.00 35.71 -25.22
N THR A 243 -11.42 36.18 -24.05
CA THR A 243 -10.96 37.47 -23.46
C THR A 243 -9.99 37.27 -22.30
N ASP A 244 -10.06 36.12 -21.62
CA ASP A 244 -9.27 35.77 -20.45
C ASP A 244 -8.98 34.26 -20.41
N LEU A 245 -8.16 33.81 -19.46
CA LEU A 245 -7.75 32.40 -19.41
C LEU A 245 -8.93 31.45 -19.12
N HIS A 246 -9.92 31.90 -18.35
CA HIS A 246 -11.10 31.10 -18.02
C HIS A 246 -12.05 30.99 -19.21
N SER A 247 -12.33 32.08 -19.93
CA SER A 247 -13.09 32.03 -21.18
C SER A 247 -12.37 31.20 -22.23
N LEU A 248 -11.03 31.27 -22.33
CA LEU A 248 -10.26 30.41 -23.23
C LEU A 248 -10.46 28.92 -22.92
N ALA A 249 -10.36 28.53 -21.64
CA ALA A 249 -10.62 27.15 -21.22
C ALA A 249 -12.07 26.72 -21.51
N ASN A 250 -13.05 27.62 -21.35
CA ASN A 250 -14.45 27.37 -21.70
C ASN A 250 -14.64 27.18 -23.20
N VAL A 251 -14.03 28.02 -24.05
CA VAL A 251 -14.13 27.91 -25.52
C VAL A 251 -13.50 26.60 -25.99
N VAL A 252 -12.28 26.28 -25.51
CA VAL A 252 -11.61 25.00 -25.82
C VAL A 252 -12.46 23.83 -25.36
N GLY A 253 -12.98 23.87 -24.13
CA GLY A 253 -13.85 22.84 -23.59
C GLY A 253 -15.11 22.61 -24.42
N ARG A 254 -15.79 23.69 -24.84
CA ARG A 254 -16.97 23.62 -25.71
C ARG A 254 -16.65 23.07 -27.10
N LYS A 255 -15.56 23.51 -27.73
CA LYS A 255 -15.17 23.06 -29.08
C LYS A 255 -14.73 21.60 -29.13
N HIS A 256 -14.12 21.09 -28.05
CA HIS A 256 -13.51 19.75 -28.04
C HIS A 256 -14.17 18.76 -27.07
N GLY A 257 -15.33 19.11 -26.51
CA GLY A 257 -16.13 18.22 -25.66
C GLY A 257 -15.48 17.89 -24.32
N ALA A 258 -14.75 18.85 -23.73
CA ALA A 258 -14.05 18.68 -22.45
C ALA A 258 -14.55 19.64 -21.37
N PRO A 259 -14.62 19.23 -20.09
CA PRO A 259 -14.94 20.13 -18.98
C PRO A 259 -13.89 21.26 -18.86
N ALA A 260 -14.35 22.50 -18.79
CA ALA A 260 -13.48 23.67 -18.70
C ALA A 260 -12.51 23.60 -17.50
N GLU A 261 -12.97 23.09 -16.36
CA GLU A 261 -12.17 22.86 -15.16
C GLU A 261 -10.96 21.96 -15.40
N LEU A 262 -11.12 20.90 -16.21
CA LEU A 262 -10.01 20.01 -16.55
C LEU A 262 -9.01 20.70 -17.47
N VAL A 263 -9.49 21.55 -18.39
CA VAL A 263 -8.65 22.34 -19.29
C VAL A 263 -7.85 23.38 -18.50
N THR A 264 -8.49 24.13 -17.59
CA THR A 264 -7.82 25.10 -16.72
C THR A 264 -6.74 24.44 -15.87
N ARG A 265 -7.06 23.32 -15.20
CA ARG A 265 -6.08 22.56 -14.41
C ARG A 265 -4.94 22.03 -15.27
N ALA A 266 -5.20 21.64 -16.52
CA ALA A 266 -4.15 21.19 -17.42
C ALA A 266 -3.23 22.34 -17.84
N PHE A 267 -3.77 23.54 -18.09
CA PHE A 267 -2.93 24.72 -18.34
C PHE A 267 -2.01 25.01 -17.16
N GLU A 268 -2.49 24.86 -15.93
CA GLU A 268 -1.68 25.02 -14.72
C GLU A 268 -0.62 23.92 -14.59
N ARG A 269 -1.02 22.64 -14.64
CA ARG A 269 -0.12 21.49 -14.45
C ARG A 269 0.96 21.41 -15.53
N LEU A 270 0.68 21.87 -16.74
CA LEU A 270 1.63 21.89 -17.85
C LEU A 270 2.40 23.21 -17.97
N ASN A 271 2.20 24.16 -17.04
CA ASN A 271 2.85 25.48 -17.03
C ASN A 271 2.61 26.28 -18.32
N LEU A 272 1.38 26.28 -18.83
CA LEU A 272 0.96 27.04 -20.02
C LEU A 272 0.36 28.40 -19.68
N THR A 273 -0.02 28.63 -18.42
CA THR A 273 -0.78 29.81 -17.99
C THR A 273 -0.13 31.14 -18.35
N GLU A 274 1.18 31.30 -18.10
CA GLU A 274 1.89 32.55 -18.40
C GLU A 274 1.99 32.84 -19.90
N GLY A 275 2.28 31.81 -20.70
CA GLY A 275 2.37 31.94 -22.15
C GLY A 275 1.03 32.32 -22.76
N LEU A 276 -0.04 31.68 -22.32
CA LEU A 276 -1.41 31.96 -22.79
C LEU A 276 -1.89 33.35 -22.36
N ARG A 277 -1.58 33.79 -21.13
CA ARG A 277 -1.90 35.16 -20.68
C ARG A 277 -1.22 36.22 -21.54
N LYS A 278 0.06 36.03 -21.88
CA LYS A 278 0.79 36.95 -22.76
C LYS A 278 0.12 37.03 -24.14
N GLN A 279 -0.27 35.90 -24.71
CA GLN A 279 -0.98 35.85 -25.99
C GLN A 279 -2.33 36.58 -25.95
N LEU A 280 -3.15 36.35 -24.91
CA LEU A 280 -4.41 37.05 -24.70
C LEU A 280 -4.22 38.56 -24.54
N SER A 281 -3.20 39.00 -23.80
CA SER A 281 -2.90 40.43 -23.67
C SER A 281 -2.43 41.08 -24.97
N ALA A 282 -1.65 40.36 -25.78
CA ALA A 282 -1.18 40.85 -27.08
C ALA A 282 -2.33 40.99 -28.08
N GLN A 283 -3.30 40.08 -28.04
CA GLN A 283 -4.51 40.14 -28.84
C GLN A 283 -5.41 41.32 -28.43
N ALA A 284 -5.57 41.56 -27.12
CA ALA A 284 -6.31 42.72 -26.63
C ALA A 284 -5.66 44.07 -27.01
N GLN A 285 -4.33 44.09 -27.18
CA GLN A 285 -3.58 45.25 -27.66
C GLN A 285 -3.55 45.38 -29.19
N SER A 286 -3.99 44.35 -29.92
CA SER A 286 -4.06 44.33 -31.38
C SER A 286 -5.51 44.29 -31.91
N PRO A 287 -6.44 45.18 -31.47
CA PRO A 287 -7.75 45.25 -32.11
C PRO A 287 -7.59 45.88 -33.50
N SER A 288 -7.93 45.11 -34.54
CA SER A 288 -8.18 45.48 -35.95
C SER A 288 -7.71 46.86 -36.43
N ASN A 289 -6.78 46.85 -37.40
CA ASN A 289 -6.99 47.63 -38.63
C ASN A 289 -7.97 46.88 -39.53
#